data_AF-A0A932TLU9-F1
#
_entry.id   AF-A0A932TLU9-F1
#
_cell.length_a   1.000
_cell.length_b   1.000
_cell.length_c   1.000
_cell.angle_alpha   90.00
_cell.angle_beta   90.00
_cell.angle_gamma   90.00
#
_symmetry.space_group_name_H-M   'P 1'
#
loop_
_entity.id
_entity.type
_entity.pdbx_description
1 polymer ?
#
loop_
_entity_poly.entity_id
_entity_poly.type
_entity_poly.pdbx_seq_one_letter_code
_entity_poly.pdbx_strand_id
1 'polypeptide(L)'
;MALKPLLASCNIAARAIERDLGIRNVDTYAPRLSEDQAKVIAGYVMPFLPSYLALPALSLVDRTEFVDKEVRKGKGRWEKRILDALNRHAQVSFRKRHFEIGGEQFELDAAAPAQGDVEIGIDVKRIEARRDIHKRCDEIVNKASKLKEAFPQSRFAAVVYYPFIDEHINIQNRLRSSAVDQVVFASDSVASVENAVVMLLSMLEVPPA
;
A
#
# COMPACT_ATOMS: atom_id res chain seq x y z
N MET A 1 16.81 -16.35 14.07
CA MET A 1 16.85 -14.90 13.73
C MET A 1 17.66 -14.61 12.44
N ALA A 2 17.91 -15.58 11.55
CA ALA A 2 18.75 -15.35 10.35
C ALA A 2 18.11 -15.79 9.03
N LEU A 3 16.84 -16.24 9.03
CA LEU A 3 16.26 -16.83 7.84
C LEU A 3 16.10 -15.80 6.71
N LYS A 4 15.52 -14.63 7.00
CA LYS A 4 15.35 -13.56 6.01
C LYS A 4 16.67 -13.13 5.32
N PRO A 5 17.74 -12.78 6.05
CA PRO A 5 19.00 -12.36 5.40
C PRO A 5 19.70 -13.52 4.65
N LEU A 6 19.57 -14.77 5.11
CA LEU A 6 20.08 -15.93 4.38
C LEU A 6 19.34 -16.14 3.06
N LEU A 7 18.01 -16.08 3.08
CA LEU A 7 17.19 -16.20 1.87
C LEU A 7 17.47 -15.06 0.88
N ALA A 8 17.61 -13.83 1.39
CA ALA A 8 17.97 -12.67 0.57
C ALA A 8 19.35 -12.84 -0.09
N SER A 9 20.34 -13.36 0.65
CA SER A 9 21.69 -13.65 0.11
C SER A 9 21.67 -14.69 -1.01
N CYS A 10 20.63 -15.53 -1.07
CA CYS A 10 20.45 -16.58 -2.06
C CYS A 10 19.46 -16.18 -3.18
N ASN A 11 18.91 -14.96 -3.16
CA ASN A 11 17.79 -14.54 -4.01
C ASN A 11 16.57 -15.47 -3.94
N ILE A 12 16.32 -16.08 -2.78
CA ILE A 12 15.18 -16.97 -2.55
C ILE A 12 14.07 -16.18 -1.86
N ALA A 13 12.87 -16.20 -2.45
CA ALA A 13 11.69 -15.62 -1.83
C ALA A 13 10.97 -16.66 -0.95
N ALA A 14 10.23 -16.20 0.08
CA ALA A 14 9.40 -17.07 0.92
C ALA A 14 8.39 -17.90 0.11
N ARG A 15 7.91 -17.38 -1.03
CA ARG A 15 7.02 -18.11 -1.95
C ARG A 15 7.68 -19.34 -2.57
N ALA A 16 8.99 -19.32 -2.78
CA ALA A 16 9.73 -20.48 -3.29
C ALA A 16 9.79 -21.60 -2.24
N ILE A 17 9.96 -21.24 -0.96
CA ILE A 17 9.87 -22.19 0.17
C ILE A 17 8.48 -22.84 0.23
N GLU A 18 7.42 -22.05 0.09
CA GLU A 18 6.05 -22.59 0.11
C GLU A 18 5.78 -23.51 -1.09
N ARG A 19 6.19 -23.09 -2.28
CA ARG A 19 5.99 -23.85 -3.52
C ARG A 19 6.78 -25.16 -3.55
N ASP A 20 8.06 -25.11 -3.17
CA ASP A 20 9.01 -26.22 -3.39
C ASP A 20 9.07 -27.15 -2.19
N LEU A 21 8.86 -26.64 -0.97
CA LEU A 21 8.96 -27.42 0.27
C LEU A 21 7.61 -27.67 0.93
N GLY A 22 6.52 -27.07 0.44
CA GLY A 22 5.19 -27.20 1.01
C GLY A 22 5.02 -26.52 2.39
N ILE A 23 6.02 -25.75 2.84
CA ILE A 23 5.98 -25.07 4.14
C ILE A 23 5.27 -23.72 3.96
N ARG A 24 3.99 -23.67 4.31
CA ARG A 24 3.15 -22.49 4.13
C ARG A 24 3.40 -21.41 5.19
N ASN A 25 3.17 -20.16 4.81
CA ASN A 25 3.15 -19.00 5.72
C ASN A 25 4.43 -18.81 6.58
N VAL A 26 5.60 -19.10 6.01
CA VAL A 26 6.87 -18.88 6.72
C VAL A 26 7.08 -17.38 6.99
N ASP A 27 6.94 -16.96 8.25
CA ASP A 27 7.38 -15.62 8.67
C ASP A 27 8.90 -15.57 8.69
N THR A 28 9.50 -15.12 7.59
CA THR A 28 10.96 -15.02 7.47
C THR A 28 11.60 -14.04 8.45
N TYR A 29 10.84 -13.09 9.00
CA TYR A 29 11.33 -12.10 9.97
C TYR A 29 11.28 -12.61 11.41
N ALA A 30 10.30 -13.46 11.73
CA ALA A 30 10.16 -14.09 13.04
C ALA A 30 9.89 -15.59 12.87
N PRO A 31 10.85 -16.36 12.33
CA PRO A 31 10.60 -17.73 11.91
C PRO A 31 10.28 -18.62 13.12
N ARG A 32 9.08 -19.20 13.11
CA ARG A 32 8.64 -20.24 14.04
C ARG A 32 8.64 -21.56 13.29
N LEU A 33 9.82 -22.15 13.13
CA LEU A 33 10.01 -23.40 12.40
C LEU A 33 10.25 -24.54 13.39
N SER A 34 9.71 -25.72 13.11
CA SER A 34 10.17 -26.95 13.75
C SER A 34 11.62 -27.24 13.34
N GLU A 35 12.29 -28.10 14.10
CA GLU A 35 13.65 -28.53 13.76
C GLU A 35 13.72 -29.17 12.36
N ASP A 36 12.73 -30.01 12.02
CA ASP A 36 12.65 -30.66 10.71
C ASP A 36 12.45 -29.64 9.58
N GLN A 37 11.56 -28.66 9.79
CA GLN A 37 11.37 -27.57 8.81
C GLN A 37 12.65 -26.75 8.63
N ALA A 38 13.37 -26.47 9.72
CA ALA A 38 14.64 -25.75 9.65
C ALA A 38 15.71 -26.54 8.87
N LYS A 39 15.80 -27.86 9.08
CA LYS A 39 16.71 -28.76 8.33
C LYS A 39 16.37 -28.79 6.84
N VAL A 40 15.09 -28.96 6.50
CA VAL A 40 14.63 -29.01 5.11
C VAL A 40 14.91 -27.69 4.39
N ILE A 41 14.61 -26.55 5.04
CA ILE A 41 14.93 -25.23 4.50
C ILE A 41 16.44 -25.03 4.35
N ALA A 42 17.24 -25.44 5.34
CA ALA A 42 18.69 -25.33 5.26
C ALA A 42 19.26 -26.14 4.08
N GLY A 43 18.80 -27.38 3.89
CA GLY A 43 19.19 -28.22 2.76
C GLY A 43 18.78 -27.63 1.41
N TYR A 44 17.61 -27.00 1.33
CA TYR A 44 17.15 -26.30 0.13
C TYR A 44 17.97 -25.04 -0.18
N VAL A 45 18.36 -24.28 0.84
CA VAL A 45 19.09 -23.00 0.68
C VAL A 45 20.59 -23.23 0.43
N MET A 46 21.17 -24.30 0.97
CA MET A 46 22.61 -24.58 0.93
C MET A 46 23.25 -24.49 -0.46
N PRO A 47 22.65 -25.03 -1.54
CA PRO A 47 23.23 -24.95 -2.89
C PRO A 47 23.28 -23.53 -3.49
N PHE A 48 22.50 -22.60 -2.93
CA PHE A 48 22.41 -21.22 -3.41
C PHE A 48 23.28 -20.25 -2.60
N LEU A 49 23.86 -20.70 -1.49
CA LEU A 49 24.74 -19.87 -0.67
C LEU A 49 26.06 -19.61 -1.42
N PRO A 50 26.61 -18.39 -1.31
CA PRO A 50 27.95 -18.13 -1.80
C PRO A 50 28.98 -18.94 -0.98
N SER A 51 30.14 -19.20 -1.58
CA SER A 51 31.25 -19.91 -0.92
C SER A 51 31.76 -19.19 0.34
N TYR A 52 31.49 -17.89 0.45
CA TYR A 52 31.81 -17.07 1.60
C TYR A 52 30.72 -16.01 1.81
N LEU A 53 30.30 -15.82 3.06
CA LEU A 53 29.36 -14.78 3.45
C LEU A 53 29.83 -14.10 4.74
N ALA A 54 30.20 -12.84 4.63
CA ALA A 54 30.67 -12.07 5.78
C ALA A 54 29.51 -11.83 6.77
N LEU A 55 29.72 -12.14 8.05
CA LEU A 55 28.72 -11.85 9.10
C LEU A 55 28.25 -10.38 9.11
N PRO A 56 29.12 -9.37 8.93
CA PRO A 56 28.67 -7.98 8.83
C PRO A 56 27.70 -7.72 7.67
N ALA A 57 27.86 -8.43 6.54
CA ALA A 57 26.95 -8.31 5.40
C ALA A 57 25.56 -8.88 5.74
N LEU A 58 25.49 -10.04 6.40
CA LEU A 58 24.24 -10.61 6.89
C LEU A 58 23.50 -9.66 7.85
N SER A 59 24.23 -9.05 8.78
CA SER A 59 23.65 -8.07 9.71
C SER A 59 23.13 -6.83 9.00
N LEU A 60 23.82 -6.35 7.96
CA LEU A 60 23.37 -5.21 7.16
C LEU A 60 22.09 -5.54 6.36
N VAL A 61 22.03 -6.72 5.75
CA VAL A 61 20.84 -7.19 5.04
C VAL A 61 19.66 -7.30 6.01
N ASP A 62 19.85 -7.89 7.19
CA ASP A 62 18.79 -8.03 8.19
C ASP A 62 18.25 -6.68 8.64
N ARG A 63 19.14 -5.71 8.93
CA ARG A 63 18.76 -4.34 9.28
C ARG A 63 17.97 -3.67 8.17
N THR A 64 18.40 -3.83 6.93
CA THR A 64 17.74 -3.21 5.76
C THR A 64 16.34 -3.79 5.57
N GLU A 65 16.21 -5.12 5.63
CA GLU A 65 14.93 -5.81 5.52
C GLU A 65 13.97 -5.48 6.68
N PHE A 66 14.49 -5.31 7.89
CA PHE A 66 13.70 -4.86 9.03
C PHE A 66 13.16 -3.43 8.82
N VAL A 67 14.02 -2.50 8.39
CA VAL A 67 13.60 -1.12 8.09
C VAL A 67 12.52 -1.12 7.00
N ASP A 68 12.72 -1.85 5.92
CA ASP A 68 11.73 -2.01 4.84
C ASP A 68 10.38 -2.54 5.36
N LYS A 69 10.41 -3.54 6.25
CA LYS A 69 9.19 -4.08 6.88
C LYS A 69 8.47 -3.00 7.69
N GLU A 70 9.20 -2.23 8.49
CA GLU A 70 8.60 -1.18 9.34
C GLU A 70 8.05 -0.02 8.51
N VAL A 71 8.72 0.36 7.42
CA VAL A 71 8.21 1.35 6.45
C VAL A 71 6.91 0.84 5.81
N ARG A 72 6.87 -0.41 5.35
CA ARG A 72 5.64 -1.02 4.79
C ARG A 72 4.49 -1.06 5.80
N LYS A 73 4.77 -1.42 7.07
CA LYS A 73 3.77 -1.35 8.14
C LYS A 73 3.29 0.07 8.40
N GLY A 74 4.18 1.07 8.32
CA GLY A 74 3.85 2.48 8.40
C GLY A 74 2.79 2.87 7.37
N LYS A 75 3.03 2.53 6.10
CA LYS A 75 2.08 2.74 5.00
C LYS A 75 0.71 2.08 5.27
N GLY A 76 0.69 0.79 5.62
CA GLY A 76 -0.56 0.08 5.89
C GLY A 76 -1.34 0.63 7.09
N ARG A 77 -0.64 1.08 8.14
CA ARG A 77 -1.29 1.75 9.29
C ARG A 77 -1.91 3.09 8.90
N TRP A 78 -1.26 3.82 8.01
CA TRP A 78 -1.75 5.12 7.54
C TRP A 78 -3.00 4.97 6.65
N GLU A 79 -2.97 4.05 5.68
CA GLU A 79 -4.15 3.68 4.87
C GLU A 79 -5.33 3.26 5.74
N LYS A 80 -5.09 2.37 6.72
CA LYS A 80 -6.12 1.94 7.67
C LYS A 80 -6.70 3.12 8.45
N ARG A 81 -5.86 4.05 8.91
CA ARG A 81 -6.32 5.23 9.67
C ARG A 81 -7.23 6.13 8.83
N ILE A 82 -6.94 6.30 7.54
CA ILE A 82 -7.80 7.05 6.63
C ILE A 82 -9.15 6.34 6.47
N LEU A 83 -9.16 5.02 6.25
CA LEU A 83 -10.38 4.23 6.15
C LEU A 83 -11.23 4.28 7.44
N ASP A 84 -10.57 4.18 8.60
CA ASP A 84 -11.23 4.26 9.92
C ASP A 84 -11.83 5.65 10.14
N ALA A 85 -11.12 6.72 9.76
CA ALA A 85 -11.62 8.09 9.84
C ALA A 85 -12.79 8.34 8.88
N LEU A 86 -12.72 7.83 7.65
CA LEU A 86 -13.83 7.92 6.68
C LEU A 86 -15.11 7.31 7.24
N ASN A 87 -15.03 6.08 7.77
CA ASN A 87 -16.19 5.40 8.36
C ASN A 87 -16.68 6.02 9.67
N ARG A 88 -15.85 6.80 10.37
CA ARG A 88 -16.25 7.51 11.59
C ARG A 88 -17.07 8.76 11.28
N HIS A 89 -16.70 9.48 10.21
CA HIS A 89 -17.27 10.80 9.90
C HIS A 89 -18.30 10.77 8.77
N ALA A 90 -18.39 9.69 8.00
CA ALA A 90 -19.36 9.56 6.91
C ALA A 90 -20.58 8.74 7.33
N GLN A 91 -21.77 9.16 6.89
CA GLN A 91 -22.99 8.37 7.05
C GLN A 91 -23.00 7.08 6.21
N VAL A 92 -22.16 7.01 5.17
CA VAL A 92 -21.98 5.84 4.30
C VAL A 92 -20.78 5.00 4.72
N SER A 93 -20.88 3.67 4.53
CA SER A 93 -19.77 2.78 4.85
C SER A 93 -18.78 2.66 3.69
N PHE A 94 -17.52 2.96 3.99
CA PHE A 94 -16.39 2.78 3.10
C PHE A 94 -15.68 1.46 3.36
N ARG A 95 -15.30 0.74 2.29
CA ARG A 95 -14.43 -0.45 2.36
C ARG A 95 -13.45 -0.45 1.20
N LYS A 96 -12.31 -1.14 1.37
CA LYS A 96 -11.41 -1.48 0.26
C LYS A 96 -12.17 -2.38 -0.72
N ARG A 97 -12.18 -2.03 -2.01
CA ARG A 97 -12.95 -2.72 -3.06
C ARG A 97 -12.13 -2.91 -4.32
N HIS A 98 -12.38 -4.02 -5.01
CA HIS A 98 -11.85 -4.27 -6.34
C HIS A 98 -12.92 -3.99 -7.40
N PHE A 99 -12.48 -3.58 -8.59
CA PHE A 99 -13.30 -3.52 -9.78
C PHE A 99 -12.49 -3.97 -11.00
N GLU A 100 -13.19 -4.42 -12.04
CA GLU A 100 -12.57 -4.91 -13.27
C GLU A 100 -13.10 -4.11 -14.46
N ILE A 101 -12.21 -3.76 -15.38
CA ILE A 101 -12.57 -3.11 -16.64
C ILE A 101 -11.59 -3.54 -17.71
N GLY A 102 -12.10 -4.01 -18.85
CA GLY A 102 -11.27 -4.47 -19.96
C GLY A 102 -10.31 -5.63 -19.61
N GLY A 103 -10.65 -6.47 -18.63
CA GLY A 103 -9.80 -7.58 -18.16
C GLY A 103 -8.66 -7.15 -17.22
N GLU A 104 -8.57 -5.86 -16.87
CA GLU A 104 -7.64 -5.35 -15.86
C GLU A 104 -8.34 -5.19 -14.51
N GLN A 105 -7.68 -5.61 -13.44
CA GLN A 105 -8.18 -5.48 -12.06
C GLN A 105 -7.57 -4.26 -11.36
N PHE A 106 -8.43 -3.47 -10.74
CA PHE A 106 -8.07 -2.29 -9.97
C PHE A 106 -8.57 -2.42 -8.53
N GLU A 107 -7.83 -1.84 -7.59
CA GLU A 107 -8.18 -1.77 -6.17
C GLU A 107 -8.36 -0.30 -5.76
N LEU A 108 -9.44 -0.01 -5.03
CA LEU A 108 -9.66 1.25 -4.33
C LEU A 108 -9.34 1.07 -2.84
N ASP A 109 -8.62 2.02 -2.24
CA ASP A 109 -8.28 1.97 -0.82
C ASP A 109 -9.49 2.19 0.07
N ALA A 110 -10.44 3.01 -0.40
CA ALA A 110 -11.76 3.14 0.18
C ALA A 110 -12.80 3.37 -0.93
N ALA A 111 -13.94 2.70 -0.83
CA ALA A 111 -15.04 2.86 -1.76
C ALA A 111 -16.39 2.75 -1.04
N ALA A 112 -17.34 3.57 -1.46
CA ALA A 112 -18.72 3.60 -0.98
C ALA A 112 -19.70 3.59 -2.17
N PRO A 113 -20.87 2.94 -2.03
CA PRO A 113 -21.26 2.03 -0.95
C PRO A 113 -20.36 0.78 -0.88
N ALA A 114 -20.42 0.07 0.25
CA ALA A 114 -19.58 -1.11 0.51
C ALA A 114 -19.79 -2.27 -0.47
N GLN A 115 -20.93 -2.31 -1.16
CA GLN A 115 -21.31 -3.31 -2.17
C GLN A 115 -22.16 -2.63 -3.26
N GLY A 116 -22.28 -3.25 -4.44
CA GLY A 116 -23.02 -2.68 -5.59
C GLY A 116 -22.17 -1.71 -6.39
N ASP A 117 -22.80 -0.79 -7.14
CA ASP A 117 -22.05 0.17 -7.95
C ASP A 117 -21.25 1.13 -7.06
N VAL A 118 -20.04 1.49 -7.49
CA VAL A 118 -19.19 2.42 -6.74
C VAL A 118 -19.66 3.84 -7.03
N GLU A 119 -20.16 4.52 -6.00
CA GLU A 119 -20.54 5.94 -6.09
C GLU A 119 -19.37 6.86 -5.73
N ILE A 120 -18.52 6.42 -4.81
CA ILE A 120 -17.35 7.16 -4.34
C ILE A 120 -16.16 6.21 -4.27
N GLY A 121 -15.09 6.51 -4.99
CA GLY A 121 -13.80 5.83 -4.90
C GLY A 121 -12.73 6.77 -4.37
N ILE A 122 -11.87 6.26 -3.48
CA ILE A 122 -10.77 7.02 -2.89
C ILE A 122 -9.48 6.20 -3.03
N ASP A 123 -8.46 6.80 -3.63
CA ASP A 123 -7.09 6.29 -3.64
C ASP A 123 -6.28 6.94 -2.52
N VAL A 124 -5.53 6.14 -1.78
CA VAL A 124 -4.66 6.61 -0.70
C VAL A 124 -3.22 6.40 -1.13
N LYS A 125 -2.49 7.51 -1.33
CA LYS A 125 -1.17 7.46 -1.95
C LYS A 125 -0.11 8.17 -1.12
N ARG A 126 0.94 7.44 -0.77
CA ARG A 126 2.18 8.05 -0.25
C ARG A 126 3.14 8.33 -1.40
N ILE A 127 3.53 9.58 -1.54
CA ILE A 127 4.60 10.05 -2.41
C ILE A 127 5.71 10.51 -1.46
N GLU A 128 6.76 9.71 -1.29
CA GLU A 128 7.80 9.99 -0.30
C GLU A 128 9.05 10.61 -0.93
N ALA A 129 9.17 10.56 -2.27
CA ALA A 129 10.29 11.10 -3.00
C ALA A 129 9.83 11.96 -4.19
N ARG A 130 10.50 13.09 -4.41
CA ARG A 130 10.22 14.03 -5.52
C ARG A 130 10.25 13.36 -6.90
N ARG A 131 11.17 12.40 -7.09
CA ARG A 131 11.31 11.63 -8.33
C ARG A 131 10.09 10.77 -8.67
N ASP A 132 9.26 10.43 -7.68
CA ASP A 132 8.11 9.55 -7.85
C ASP A 132 6.82 10.29 -8.19
N ILE A 133 6.81 11.63 -8.15
CA ILE A 133 5.59 12.44 -8.36
C ILE A 133 4.89 12.04 -9.66
N HIS A 134 5.62 11.97 -10.78
CA HIS A 134 5.02 11.70 -12.09
C HIS A 134 4.35 10.33 -12.11
N LYS A 135 5.11 9.27 -11.83
CA LYS A 135 4.61 7.90 -11.79
C LYS A 135 3.40 7.76 -10.86
N ARG A 136 3.44 8.33 -9.66
CA ARG A 136 2.36 8.19 -8.67
C ARG A 136 1.11 8.97 -9.05
N CYS A 137 1.25 10.16 -9.66
CA CYS A 137 0.12 10.90 -10.20
C CYS A 137 -0.51 10.16 -11.39
N ASP A 138 0.31 9.60 -12.29
CA ASP A 138 -0.18 8.82 -13.43
C ASP A 138 -0.95 7.57 -12.97
N GLU A 139 -0.46 6.88 -11.93
CA GLU A 139 -1.18 5.76 -11.30
C GLU A 139 -2.55 6.19 -10.75
N ILE A 140 -2.64 7.36 -10.10
CA ILE A 140 -3.90 7.90 -9.56
C ILE A 140 -4.86 8.25 -10.71
N VAL A 141 -4.39 9.00 -11.71
CA VAL A 141 -5.22 9.45 -12.84
C VAL A 141 -5.72 8.27 -13.67
N ASN A 142 -4.87 7.26 -13.89
CA ASN A 142 -5.28 6.05 -14.58
C ASN A 142 -6.39 5.32 -13.81
N LYS A 143 -6.21 5.12 -12.50
CA LYS A 143 -7.23 4.49 -11.65
C LYS A 143 -8.54 5.27 -11.65
N ALA A 144 -8.47 6.60 -11.56
CA ALA A 144 -9.63 7.48 -11.61
C ALA A 144 -10.38 7.36 -12.94
N SER A 145 -9.65 7.38 -14.05
CA SER A 145 -10.22 7.27 -15.41
C SER A 145 -10.90 5.92 -15.60
N LYS A 146 -10.26 4.83 -15.14
CA LYS A 146 -10.81 3.48 -15.18
C LYS A 146 -12.02 3.30 -14.26
N LEU A 147 -12.05 3.99 -13.12
CA LEU A 147 -13.24 4.00 -12.27
C LEU A 147 -14.42 4.68 -12.99
N LYS A 148 -14.19 5.85 -13.59
CA LYS A 148 -15.24 6.57 -14.34
C LYS A 148 -15.70 5.81 -15.58
N GLU A 149 -14.83 5.02 -16.20
CA GLU A 149 -15.20 4.12 -17.29
C GLU A 149 -16.14 3.00 -16.81
N ALA A 150 -15.82 2.37 -15.67
CA ALA A 150 -16.65 1.31 -15.09
C ALA A 150 -17.94 1.83 -14.43
N PHE A 151 -17.88 3.00 -13.81
CA PHE A 151 -18.96 3.64 -13.06
C PHE A 151 -19.05 5.13 -13.43
N PRO A 152 -19.76 5.50 -14.51
CA PRO A 152 -19.76 6.86 -15.06
C PRO A 152 -20.24 7.97 -14.11
N GLN A 153 -21.09 7.62 -13.14
CA GLN A 153 -21.62 8.56 -12.14
C GLN A 153 -20.79 8.57 -10.84
N SER A 154 -19.74 7.76 -10.77
CA SER A 154 -18.88 7.72 -9.59
C SER A 154 -18.13 9.03 -9.41
N ARG A 155 -17.75 9.33 -8.17
CA ARG A 155 -16.79 10.38 -7.81
C ARG A 155 -15.49 9.72 -7.36
N PHE A 156 -14.37 10.29 -7.75
CA PHE A 156 -13.05 9.83 -7.41
C PHE A 156 -12.28 10.91 -6.67
N ALA A 157 -11.67 10.53 -5.55
CA ALA A 157 -10.76 11.40 -4.83
C ALA A 157 -9.43 10.73 -4.50
N ALA A 158 -8.43 11.54 -4.18
CA ALA A 158 -7.15 11.07 -3.68
C ALA A 158 -6.81 11.71 -2.33
N VAL A 159 -6.37 10.88 -1.37
CA VAL A 159 -5.71 11.32 -0.14
C VAL A 159 -4.21 11.09 -0.30
N VAL A 160 -3.45 12.17 -0.37
CA VAL A 160 -2.02 12.12 -0.69
C VAL A 160 -1.17 12.50 0.52
N TYR A 161 -0.21 11.63 0.86
CA TYR A 161 0.91 12.01 1.72
C TYR A 161 2.03 12.50 0.82
N TYR A 162 2.46 13.74 1.03
CA TYR A 162 3.64 14.30 0.38
C TYR A 162 4.35 15.27 1.34
N PRO A 163 5.61 14.99 1.73
CA PRO A 163 6.27 15.73 2.81
C PRO A 163 6.77 17.13 2.39
N PHE A 164 6.77 17.46 1.11
CA PHE A 164 7.25 18.75 0.58
C PHE A 164 6.08 19.69 0.32
N ILE A 165 5.67 20.44 1.35
CA ILE A 165 4.46 21.30 1.33
C ILE A 165 4.49 22.33 0.20
N ASP A 166 5.64 22.97 -0.02
CA ASP A 166 5.82 23.99 -1.07
C ASP A 166 5.56 23.46 -2.50
N GLU A 167 5.58 22.14 -2.67
CA GLU A 167 5.37 21.45 -3.94
C GLU A 167 3.99 20.77 -4.02
N HIS A 168 3.09 20.97 -3.04
CA HIS A 168 1.72 20.42 -3.08
C HIS A 168 0.96 20.88 -4.32
N ILE A 169 1.19 22.13 -4.74
CA ILE A 169 0.57 22.70 -5.95
C ILE A 169 0.97 21.93 -7.22
N ASN A 170 2.18 21.36 -7.26
CA ASN A 170 2.64 20.56 -8.40
C ASN A 170 1.85 19.26 -8.51
N ILE A 171 1.56 18.62 -7.38
CA ILE A 171 0.72 17.41 -7.34
C ILE A 171 -0.72 17.77 -7.72
N GLN A 172 -1.28 18.83 -7.16
CA GLN A 172 -2.64 19.28 -7.50
C GLN A 172 -2.78 19.57 -8.99
N ASN A 173 -1.82 20.28 -9.59
CA ASN A 173 -1.84 20.59 -11.03
C ASN A 173 -1.75 19.33 -11.89
N ARG A 174 -0.97 18.33 -11.47
CA ARG A 174 -0.85 17.05 -12.19
C ARG A 174 -2.10 16.16 -12.05
N LEU A 175 -2.74 16.22 -10.88
CA LEU A 175 -3.97 15.49 -10.62
C LEU A 175 -5.22 16.24 -11.10
N ARG A 176 -5.07 17.45 -11.68
CA ARG A 176 -6.16 18.18 -12.32
C ARG A 176 -6.56 17.49 -13.63
N SER A 177 -7.36 16.43 -13.48
CA SER A 177 -7.96 15.65 -14.55
C SER A 177 -9.47 15.65 -14.37
N SER A 178 -10.24 15.59 -15.46
CA SER A 178 -11.70 15.44 -15.38
C SER A 178 -12.14 14.16 -14.68
N ALA A 179 -11.23 13.19 -14.53
CA ALA A 179 -11.51 11.94 -13.83
C ALA A 179 -11.30 12.05 -12.30
N VAL A 180 -10.55 13.04 -11.81
CA VAL A 180 -10.22 13.21 -10.38
C VAL A 180 -11.00 14.40 -9.85
N ASP A 181 -12.00 14.14 -9.01
CA ASP A 181 -12.90 15.19 -8.52
C ASP A 181 -12.27 16.00 -7.38
N GLN A 182 -11.56 15.33 -6.45
CA GLN A 182 -10.98 15.98 -5.27
C GLN A 182 -9.61 15.41 -4.88
N VAL A 183 -8.75 16.27 -4.35
CA VAL A 183 -7.43 15.89 -3.81
C VAL A 183 -7.22 16.58 -2.47
N VAL A 184 -6.94 15.81 -1.43
CA VAL A 184 -6.57 16.32 -0.11
C VAL A 184 -5.21 15.78 0.31
N PHE A 185 -4.49 16.57 1.12
CA PHE A 185 -3.21 16.16 1.68
C PHE A 185 -3.34 15.81 3.16
N ALA A 186 -2.72 14.71 3.56
CA ALA A 186 -2.67 14.30 4.97
C ALA A 186 -1.25 13.89 5.35
N SER A 187 -0.80 14.35 6.52
CA SER A 187 0.43 13.88 7.15
C SER A 187 0.19 12.55 7.90
N ASP A 188 1.22 12.07 8.60
CA ASP A 188 1.13 10.87 9.44
C ASP A 188 0.46 11.10 10.80
N SER A 189 0.14 12.34 11.17
CA SER A 189 -0.52 12.63 12.44
C SER A 189 -2.01 12.31 12.39
N VAL A 190 -2.58 11.87 13.53
CA VAL A 190 -4.02 11.57 13.62
C VAL A 190 -4.84 12.80 13.27
N ALA A 191 -4.58 13.94 13.91
CA ALA A 191 -5.30 15.19 13.67
C ALA A 191 -5.29 15.63 12.20
N SER A 192 -4.17 15.47 11.50
CA SER A 192 -4.09 15.79 10.07
C SER A 192 -4.93 14.86 9.21
N VAL A 193 -4.97 13.56 9.54
CA VAL A 193 -5.83 12.60 8.83
C VAL A 193 -7.31 12.93 9.07
N GLU A 194 -7.70 13.18 10.32
CA GLU A 194 -9.08 13.56 10.65
C GLU A 194 -9.52 14.81 9.88
N ASN A 195 -8.72 15.87 9.93
CA ASN A 195 -9.05 17.13 9.25
C ASN A 195 -9.13 16.96 7.72
N ALA A 196 -8.19 16.22 7.12
CA ALA A 196 -8.20 15.96 5.69
C ALA A 196 -9.42 15.14 5.26
N VAL A 197 -9.83 14.15 6.06
CA VAL A 197 -11.01 13.31 5.79
C VAL A 197 -12.30 14.12 5.92
N VAL A 198 -12.46 14.93 6.97
CA VAL A 198 -13.65 15.79 7.13
C VAL A 198 -13.78 16.76 5.97
N MET A 199 -12.67 17.40 5.58
CA MET A 199 -12.63 18.30 4.43
C MET A 199 -12.99 17.57 3.14
N LEU A 200 -12.44 16.36 2.93
CA LEU A 200 -12.71 15.56 1.75
C LEU A 200 -14.19 15.16 1.66
N LEU A 201 -14.79 14.67 2.75
CA LEU A 201 -16.19 14.28 2.79
C LEU A 201 -17.11 15.46 2.48
N SER A 202 -16.80 16.65 3.00
CA SER A 202 -17.54 17.87 2.67
C SER A 202 -17.41 18.25 1.20
N MET A 203 -16.22 18.17 0.60
CA MET A 203 -16.00 18.43 -0.83
C MET A 203 -16.66 17.39 -1.74
N LEU A 204 -16.81 16.16 -1.25
CA LEU A 204 -17.56 15.09 -1.88
C LEU A 204 -19.03 15.09 -1.49
N GLU A 205 -19.54 16.15 -0.84
CA GLU A 205 -20.96 16.27 -0.46
C GLU A 205 -21.53 15.02 0.23
N VAL A 206 -20.68 14.32 1.01
CA VAL A 206 -21.08 13.15 1.77
C VAL A 206 -21.65 13.64 3.10
N PRO A 207 -22.89 13.25 3.47
CA PRO A 207 -23.46 13.64 4.74
C PRO A 207 -22.57 13.21 5.91
N PRO A 208 -22.32 14.09 6.89
CA PRO A 208 -21.61 13.72 8.10
C PRO A 208 -22.43 12.70 8.90
N ALA A 209 -21.74 11.79 9.58
CA ALA A 209 -22.32 10.83 10.52
C ALA A 209 -22.88 11.50 11.79
#